data_AF-A0A920BH36-F1
#
_entry.id   AF-A0A920BH36-F1
#
_cell.length_a   1.000
_cell.length_b   1.000
_cell.length_c   1.000
_cell.angle_alpha   90.00
_cell.angle_beta   90.00
_cell.angle_gamma   90.00
#
_symmetry.space_group_name_H-M   'P 1'
#
loop_
_entity.id
_entity.type
_entity.pdbx_description
1 polymer ?
#
loop_
_entity_poly.entity_id
_entity_poly.type
_entity_poly.pdbx_seq_one_letter_code
_entity_poly.pdbx_strand_id
1 'polypeptide(L)'
;MSHQDGVDFVRDAGDNMAATITTHHLFINRNHILAGGLRPHYYCLPVAKRERHRLALVAAATSGARQFFLGTDSAPHLDTDKQSACGCAGIYTAPNTLSCLAHVFEAESALEQLEAFTSLNGAAFYGLSPANDTIKLVKRDEAVVFPASRKTANGEVTIFDCGVPLYWEIDAGPMRV
;
A
#
# COMPACT_ATOMS: atom_id res chain seq x y z
N MET A 1 7.63 -5.85 -1.33
CA MET A 1 8.18 -6.33 -2.63
C MET A 1 8.06 -5.22 -3.68
N SER A 2 9.01 -5.07 -4.62
CA SER A 2 8.96 -4.01 -5.65
C SER A 2 9.35 -4.44 -7.08
N HIS A 3 9.58 -5.73 -7.32
CA HIS A 3 10.08 -6.25 -8.61
C HIS A 3 9.34 -7.52 -9.04
N GLN A 4 9.12 -7.67 -10.35
CA GLN A 4 8.49 -8.84 -10.96
C GLN A 4 9.24 -10.14 -10.65
N ASP A 5 10.56 -10.15 -10.80
CA ASP A 5 11.37 -11.35 -10.50
C ASP A 5 11.16 -11.86 -9.06
N GLY A 6 10.86 -10.97 -8.10
CA GLY A 6 10.50 -11.36 -6.73
C GLY A 6 9.11 -11.99 -6.64
N VAL A 7 8.15 -11.51 -7.46
CA VAL A 7 6.82 -12.12 -7.59
C VAL A 7 6.96 -13.54 -8.14
N ASP A 8 7.70 -13.69 -9.24
CA ASP A 8 7.88 -14.96 -9.93
C ASP A 8 8.60 -15.96 -9.02
N PHE A 9 9.64 -15.52 -8.32
CA PHE A 9 10.35 -16.36 -7.35
C PHE A 9 9.45 -16.88 -6.22
N VAL A 10 8.59 -16.04 -5.64
CA VAL A 10 7.67 -16.48 -4.58
C VAL A 10 6.63 -17.45 -5.11
N ARG A 11 6.10 -17.22 -6.32
CA ARG A 11 5.15 -18.15 -6.97
C ARG A 11 5.77 -19.54 -7.16
N ASP A 12 7.04 -19.60 -7.55
CA ASP A 12 7.74 -20.85 -7.81
C ASP A 12 8.22 -21.57 -6.52
N ALA A 13 8.33 -20.85 -5.40
CA ALA A 13 8.93 -21.36 -4.16
C ALA A 13 7.99 -22.23 -3.29
N GLY A 14 6.71 -22.36 -3.64
CA GLY A 14 5.72 -23.16 -2.90
C GLY A 14 5.28 -22.55 -1.56
N ASP A 15 4.61 -23.35 -0.72
CA ASP A 15 3.83 -22.84 0.43
C ASP A 15 4.66 -22.28 1.60
N ASN A 16 5.96 -22.55 1.64
CA ASN A 16 6.85 -22.11 2.73
C ASN A 16 7.45 -20.71 2.49
N MET A 17 7.07 -20.04 1.40
CA MET A 17 7.55 -18.70 1.07
C MET A 17 6.38 -17.76 0.86
N ALA A 18 6.54 -16.54 1.36
CA ALA A 18 5.58 -15.47 1.18
C ALA A 18 6.30 -14.15 0.92
N ALA A 19 5.55 -13.18 0.39
CA ALA A 19 6.00 -11.81 0.25
C ALA A 19 4.92 -10.82 0.64
N THR A 20 5.34 -9.80 1.37
CA THR A 20 4.52 -8.62 1.59
C THR A 20 4.59 -7.68 0.40
N ILE A 21 3.44 -7.09 0.05
CA ILE A 21 3.35 -6.02 -0.95
C ILE A 21 2.84 -4.76 -0.26
N THR A 22 3.54 -3.65 -0.50
CA THR A 22 3.21 -2.34 0.08
C THR A 22 2.13 -1.65 -0.73
N THR A 23 1.31 -0.83 -0.10
CA THR A 23 0.33 0.04 -0.78
C THR A 23 0.97 0.87 -1.89
N HIS A 24 2.08 1.57 -1.60
CA HIS A 24 2.65 2.54 -2.54
C HIS A 24 3.18 1.87 -3.82
N HIS A 25 3.82 0.69 -3.73
CA HIS A 25 4.29 -0.05 -4.91
C HIS A 25 3.18 -0.58 -5.84
N LEU A 26 1.91 -0.54 -5.45
CA LEU A 26 0.78 -0.85 -6.33
C LEU A 26 0.37 0.35 -7.20
N PHE A 27 0.68 1.56 -6.76
CA PHE A 27 0.32 2.81 -7.45
C PHE A 27 1.48 3.41 -8.24
N ILE A 28 2.69 3.39 -7.68
CA ILE A 28 3.81 4.12 -8.27
C ILE A 28 4.78 3.21 -9.02
N ASN A 29 5.34 3.78 -10.08
CA ASN A 29 6.56 3.31 -10.74
C ASN A 29 7.63 4.41 -10.64
N ARG A 30 8.88 4.12 -11.03
CA ARG A 30 10.02 5.05 -10.93
C ARG A 30 9.80 6.42 -11.58
N ASN A 31 8.91 6.54 -12.57
CA ASN A 31 8.63 7.82 -13.20
C ASN A 31 7.88 8.77 -12.26
N HIS A 32 7.12 8.25 -11.29
CA HIS A 32 6.52 9.08 -10.24
C HIS A 32 7.59 9.76 -9.38
N ILE A 33 8.78 9.15 -9.27
CA ILE A 33 9.92 9.70 -8.53
C ILE A 33 10.69 10.71 -9.38
N LEU A 34 10.85 10.45 -10.69
CA LEU A 34 11.89 11.11 -11.52
C LEU A 34 11.37 11.95 -12.69
N ALA A 35 10.13 11.73 -13.17
CA ALA A 35 9.65 12.39 -14.38
C ALA A 35 9.16 13.81 -14.08
N GLY A 36 9.73 14.78 -14.82
CA GLY A 36 9.44 16.21 -14.67
C GLY A 36 10.11 16.88 -13.46
N GLY A 37 10.87 16.13 -12.67
CA GLY A 37 11.51 16.59 -11.45
C GLY A 37 11.58 15.49 -10.40
N LEU A 38 12.52 15.62 -9.46
CA LEU A 38 12.66 14.69 -8.35
C LEU A 38 11.54 14.92 -7.32
N ARG A 39 10.75 13.90 -7.04
CA ARG A 39 9.70 13.91 -6.00
C ARG A 39 10.12 13.03 -4.83
N PRO A 40 10.79 13.58 -3.79
CA PRO A 40 11.38 12.77 -2.72
C PRO A 40 10.34 12.03 -1.88
N HIS A 41 9.11 12.52 -1.82
CA HIS A 41 8.00 11.87 -1.09
C HIS A 41 7.56 10.53 -1.69
N TYR A 42 7.98 10.21 -2.92
CA TYR A 42 7.81 8.88 -3.53
C TYR A 42 9.05 7.98 -3.42
N TYR A 43 10.13 8.47 -2.80
CA TYR A 43 11.36 7.69 -2.63
C TYR A 43 11.28 6.79 -1.38
N CYS A 44 11.42 5.48 -1.60
CA CYS A 44 11.55 4.45 -0.56
C CYS A 44 12.61 3.41 -0.97
N LEU A 45 12.91 2.50 -0.03
CA LEU A 45 13.69 1.30 -0.31
C LEU A 45 12.83 0.06 0.00
N PRO A 46 12.85 -0.96 -0.87
CA PRO A 46 13.46 -0.98 -2.19
C PRO A 46 12.72 -0.05 -3.18
N VAL A 47 13.44 0.75 -3.97
CA VAL A 47 12.81 1.78 -4.86
C VAL A 47 11.76 1.22 -5.82
N ALA A 48 10.72 1.99 -6.10
CA ALA A 48 9.77 1.68 -7.16
C ALA A 48 10.47 1.52 -8.52
N LYS A 49 10.06 0.51 -9.30
CA LYS A 49 10.74 0.10 -10.53
C LYS A 49 9.96 0.56 -11.77
N ARG A 50 10.29 0.02 -12.96
CA ARG A 50 9.52 0.26 -14.18
C ARG A 50 8.08 -0.25 -14.07
N GLU A 51 7.19 0.27 -14.90
CA GLU A 51 5.76 -0.04 -14.89
C GLU A 51 5.41 -1.53 -14.94
N ARG A 52 6.13 -2.34 -15.73
CA ARG A 52 5.94 -3.80 -15.76
C ARG A 52 6.02 -4.46 -14.38
N HIS A 53 6.86 -3.92 -13.50
CA HIS A 53 7.00 -4.45 -12.15
C HIS A 53 5.81 -4.04 -11.28
N ARG A 54 5.32 -2.80 -11.40
CA ARG A 54 4.08 -2.35 -10.74
C ARG A 54 2.92 -3.26 -11.13
N LEU A 55 2.74 -3.52 -12.43
CA LEU A 55 1.69 -4.40 -12.94
C LEU A 55 1.82 -5.83 -12.41
N ALA A 56 3.04 -6.38 -12.34
CA ALA A 56 3.26 -7.70 -11.74
C ALA A 56 2.89 -7.75 -10.24
N LEU A 57 3.15 -6.67 -9.49
CA LEU A 57 2.77 -6.57 -8.08
C LEU A 57 1.26 -6.45 -7.90
N VAL A 58 0.59 -5.67 -8.75
CA VAL A 58 -0.88 -5.58 -8.78
C VAL A 58 -1.48 -6.97 -9.03
N ALA A 59 -1.06 -7.63 -10.11
CA ALA A 59 -1.53 -8.98 -10.43
C ALA A 59 -1.23 -10.01 -9.33
N ALA A 60 -0.13 -9.87 -8.59
CA ALA A 60 0.17 -10.72 -7.44
C ALA A 60 -0.76 -10.45 -6.26
N ALA A 61 -0.95 -9.18 -5.90
CA ALA A 61 -1.79 -8.76 -4.77
C ALA A 61 -3.26 -9.17 -4.97
N THR A 62 -3.77 -9.05 -6.20
CA THR A 62 -5.18 -9.33 -6.52
C THR A 62 -5.45 -10.77 -6.97
N SER A 63 -4.43 -11.65 -6.95
CA SER A 63 -4.55 -13.04 -7.45
C SER A 63 -5.34 -13.99 -6.55
N GLY A 64 -5.58 -13.64 -5.28
CA GLY A 64 -6.08 -14.56 -4.26
C GLY A 64 -5.05 -15.59 -3.76
N ALA A 65 -3.80 -15.54 -4.25
CA ALA A 65 -2.75 -16.46 -3.80
C ALA A 65 -2.33 -16.17 -2.35
N ARG A 66 -2.30 -17.22 -1.53
CA ARG A 66 -2.04 -17.14 -0.08
C ARG A 66 -0.63 -16.63 0.30
N GLN A 67 0.32 -16.71 -0.63
CA GLN A 67 1.70 -16.28 -0.45
C GLN A 67 1.86 -14.76 -0.44
N PHE A 68 0.88 -14.01 -0.97
CA PHE A 68 0.94 -12.55 -1.03
C PHE A 68 -0.04 -11.94 -0.03
N PHE A 69 0.47 -11.02 0.79
CA PHE A 69 -0.34 -10.30 1.77
C PHE A 69 0.19 -8.89 2.02
N LEU A 70 -0.62 -8.08 2.70
CA LEU A 70 -0.30 -6.70 2.99
C LEU A 70 0.90 -6.60 3.95
N GLY A 71 1.87 -5.77 3.59
CA GLY A 71 2.79 -5.15 4.52
C GLY A 71 3.01 -3.72 4.08
N THR A 72 2.46 -2.75 4.82
CA THR A 72 2.34 -1.36 4.33
C THR A 72 3.69 -0.69 4.08
N ASP A 73 4.69 -1.06 4.90
CA ASP A 73 5.96 -0.36 5.01
C ASP A 73 5.75 1.16 5.17
N SER A 74 4.74 1.52 5.97
CA SER A 74 4.42 2.92 6.24
C SER A 74 5.53 3.52 7.10
N ALA A 75 6.38 4.34 6.50
CA ALA A 75 7.58 4.90 7.11
C ALA A 75 7.51 6.45 7.10
N PRO A 76 6.93 7.08 8.14
CA PRO A 76 6.85 8.53 8.24
C PRO A 76 8.21 9.17 8.49
N HIS A 77 8.53 10.20 7.73
CA HIS A 77 9.68 11.08 7.95
C HIS A 77 9.22 12.54 7.86
N LEU A 78 9.92 13.44 8.55
CA LEU A 78 9.65 14.87 8.44
C LEU A 78 9.93 15.33 7.00
N ASP A 79 9.15 16.27 6.52
CA ASP A 79 9.30 16.85 5.19
C ASP A 79 10.70 17.44 4.99
N THR A 80 11.31 18.01 6.03
CA THR A 80 12.70 18.50 6.02
C THR A 80 13.72 17.39 5.75
N ASP A 81 13.48 16.19 6.28
CA ASP A 81 14.39 15.05 6.09
C ASP A 81 14.23 14.44 4.70
N LYS A 82 13.01 14.46 4.16
CA LYS A 82 12.68 14.05 2.79
C LYS A 82 13.29 15.01 1.76
N GLN A 83 13.24 16.31 2.03
CA GLN A 83 13.67 17.40 1.14
C GLN A 83 15.08 17.92 1.46
N SER A 84 15.99 17.01 1.83
CA SER A 84 17.39 17.34 2.11
C SER A 84 18.32 16.92 0.96
N ALA A 85 19.61 17.26 1.06
CA ALA A 85 20.64 16.81 0.12
C ALA A 85 20.77 15.26 0.08
N CYS A 86 20.32 14.58 1.13
CA CYS A 86 20.29 13.12 1.24
C CYS A 86 18.91 12.68 1.79
N GLY A 87 17.87 12.85 0.98
CA GLY A 87 16.48 12.59 1.35
C GLY A 87 16.23 11.19 1.93
N CYS A 88 15.59 11.11 3.09
CA CYS A 88 15.25 9.83 3.73
C CYS A 88 14.34 8.95 2.85
N ALA A 89 14.61 7.65 2.83
CA ALA A 89 13.78 6.66 2.16
C ALA A 89 12.62 6.23 3.06
N GLY A 90 11.39 6.34 2.56
CA GLY A 90 10.19 5.95 3.31
C GLY A 90 8.95 6.71 2.83
N ILE A 91 7.79 6.06 2.84
CA ILE A 91 6.52 6.63 2.38
C ILE A 91 5.47 6.41 3.46
N TYR A 92 4.76 7.47 3.86
CA TYR A 92 3.75 7.40 4.90
C TYR A 92 2.36 7.03 4.33
N THR A 93 2.04 5.75 4.31
CA THR A 93 0.80 5.21 3.71
C THR A 93 -0.27 4.81 4.73
N ALA A 94 0.05 4.73 6.03
CA ALA A 94 -0.92 4.26 7.03
C ALA A 94 -2.28 4.99 6.99
N PRO A 95 -2.35 6.32 6.80
CA PRO A 95 -3.64 7.04 6.85
C PRO A 95 -4.64 6.66 5.76
N ASN A 96 -4.19 6.23 4.58
CA ASN A 96 -5.06 5.99 3.43
C ASN A 96 -4.91 4.60 2.80
N THR A 97 -4.15 3.70 3.43
CA THR A 97 -3.85 2.36 2.87
C THR A 97 -5.09 1.58 2.50
N LEU A 98 -6.09 1.46 3.39
CA LEU A 98 -7.26 0.61 3.10
C LEU A 98 -8.11 1.17 1.95
N SER A 99 -8.21 2.49 1.86
CA SER A 99 -8.86 3.18 0.73
C SER A 99 -8.12 2.93 -0.58
N CYS A 100 -6.79 3.06 -0.57
CA CYS A 100 -5.92 2.78 -1.72
C CYS A 100 -6.06 1.32 -2.18
N LEU A 101 -6.02 0.36 -1.26
CA LEU A 101 -6.12 -1.07 -1.60
C LEU A 101 -7.49 -1.42 -2.16
N ALA A 102 -8.58 -0.92 -1.56
CA ALA A 102 -9.92 -1.13 -2.10
C ALA A 102 -10.06 -0.58 -3.52
N HIS A 103 -9.47 0.59 -3.80
CA HIS A 103 -9.44 1.15 -5.16
C HIS A 103 -8.69 0.24 -6.15
N VAL A 104 -7.50 -0.27 -5.78
CA VAL A 104 -6.73 -1.20 -6.65
C VAL A 104 -7.48 -2.50 -6.89
N PHE A 105 -8.02 -3.11 -5.83
CA PHE A 105 -8.72 -4.39 -5.93
C PHE A 105 -10.04 -4.25 -6.70
N GLU A 106 -10.74 -3.12 -6.56
CA GLU A 106 -11.91 -2.81 -7.40
C GLU A 106 -11.55 -2.63 -8.87
N ALA A 107 -10.47 -1.90 -9.17
CA ALA A 107 -10.02 -1.71 -10.55
C ALA A 107 -9.66 -3.02 -11.26
N GLU A 108 -9.17 -4.01 -10.50
CA GLU A 108 -8.85 -5.36 -11.00
C GLU A 108 -10.03 -6.34 -10.89
N SER A 109 -11.24 -5.87 -10.53
CA SER A 109 -12.43 -6.72 -10.32
C SER A 109 -12.21 -7.87 -9.33
N ALA A 110 -11.46 -7.61 -8.26
CA ALA A 110 -10.98 -8.59 -7.30
C ALA A 110 -11.26 -8.18 -5.83
N LEU A 111 -12.29 -7.36 -5.57
CA LEU A 111 -12.63 -6.89 -4.21
C LEU A 111 -12.84 -8.02 -3.20
N GLU A 112 -13.34 -9.16 -3.65
CA GLU A 112 -13.53 -10.37 -2.84
C GLU A 112 -12.21 -10.95 -2.32
N GLN A 113 -11.07 -10.63 -2.93
CA GLN A 113 -9.74 -11.04 -2.47
C GLN A 113 -9.14 -10.08 -1.44
N LEU A 114 -9.73 -8.90 -1.24
CA LEU A 114 -9.15 -7.84 -0.41
C LEU A 114 -8.95 -8.31 1.04
N GLU A 115 -9.95 -8.96 1.64
CA GLU A 115 -9.87 -9.47 3.01
C GLU A 115 -8.77 -10.51 3.17
N ALA A 116 -8.64 -11.44 2.21
CA ALA A 116 -7.59 -12.44 2.23
C ALA A 116 -6.22 -11.77 2.23
N PHE A 117 -6.00 -10.79 1.34
CA PHE A 117 -4.75 -10.06 1.23
C PHE A 117 -4.42 -9.21 2.47
N THR A 118 -5.41 -8.54 3.07
CA THR A 118 -5.16 -7.61 4.20
C THR A 118 -5.13 -8.28 5.57
N SER A 119 -5.83 -9.41 5.73
CA SER A 119 -6.18 -9.91 7.06
C SER A 119 -5.94 -11.41 7.25
N LEU A 120 -6.17 -12.26 6.23
CA LEU A 120 -6.18 -13.72 6.41
C LEU A 120 -4.85 -14.38 6.03
N ASN A 121 -4.30 -14.03 4.87
CA ASN A 121 -3.11 -14.67 4.31
C ASN A 121 -1.89 -14.50 5.22
N GLY A 122 -1.67 -13.28 5.72
CA GLY A 122 -0.59 -12.98 6.67
C GLY A 122 -0.75 -13.74 7.99
N ALA A 123 -1.94 -13.72 8.59
CA ALA A 123 -2.22 -14.44 9.84
C ALA A 123 -1.93 -15.94 9.68
N ALA A 124 -2.42 -16.55 8.60
CA ALA A 124 -2.17 -17.96 8.29
C ALA A 124 -0.68 -18.26 8.09
N PHE A 125 0.07 -17.42 7.38
CA PHE A 125 1.51 -17.61 7.17
C PHE A 125 2.30 -17.52 8.48
N TYR A 126 1.92 -16.61 9.38
CA TYR A 126 2.56 -16.46 10.69
C TYR A 126 2.06 -17.45 11.75
N GLY A 127 1.13 -18.36 11.42
CA GLY A 127 0.56 -19.31 12.37
C GLY A 127 -0.32 -18.66 13.45
N LEU A 128 -0.91 -17.51 13.14
CA LEU A 128 -1.79 -16.74 14.04
C LEU A 128 -3.26 -16.93 13.64
N SER A 129 -4.15 -16.84 14.62
CA SER A 129 -5.58 -16.71 14.34
C SER A 129 -5.89 -15.35 13.70
N PRO A 130 -6.84 -15.27 12.76
CA PRO A 130 -7.35 -13.98 12.27
C PRO A 130 -7.89 -13.11 13.40
N ALA A 131 -7.93 -11.79 13.17
CA ALA A 131 -8.57 -10.86 14.11
C ALA A 131 -10.06 -11.20 14.27
N ASN A 132 -10.59 -11.04 15.50
CA ASN A 132 -12.01 -11.23 15.77
C ASN A 132 -12.86 -9.99 15.42
N ASP A 133 -12.22 -8.82 15.37
CA ASP A 133 -12.86 -7.56 15.01
C ASP A 133 -12.91 -7.39 13.50
N THR A 134 -13.91 -6.65 13.03
CA THR A 134 -14.07 -6.35 11.60
C THR A 134 -14.06 -4.85 11.35
N ILE A 135 -13.53 -4.47 10.19
CA ILE A 135 -13.66 -3.13 9.64
C ILE A 135 -14.64 -3.19 8.46
N LYS A 136 -15.43 -2.14 8.30
CA LYS A 136 -16.31 -2.00 7.14
C LYS A 136 -15.79 -0.89 6.25
N LEU A 137 -15.57 -1.21 4.97
CA LEU A 137 -15.27 -0.22 3.95
C LEU A 137 -16.56 0.13 3.20
N VAL A 138 -16.77 1.41 2.93
CA VAL A 138 -17.91 1.92 2.17
C VAL A 138 -17.42 2.73 0.99
N LYS A 139 -18.03 2.48 -0.17
CA LYS A 139 -17.81 3.29 -1.37
C LYS A 139 -18.69 4.53 -1.30
N ARG A 140 -18.12 5.67 -1.66
CA ARG A 140 -18.77 6.97 -1.73
C ARG A 140 -18.96 7.38 -3.20
N ASP A 141 -19.99 8.19 -3.44
CA ASP A 141 -20.24 8.78 -4.75
C ASP A 141 -19.23 9.89 -5.07
N GLU A 142 -18.76 10.59 -4.03
CA GLU A 142 -17.74 11.64 -4.11
C GLU A 142 -16.37 11.13 -3.62
N ALA A 143 -15.30 11.75 -4.13
CA ALA A 143 -13.95 11.41 -3.72
C ALA A 143 -13.71 11.72 -2.23
N VAL A 144 -13.14 10.77 -1.52
CA VAL A 144 -12.76 10.89 -0.11
C VAL A 144 -11.54 11.79 0.01
N VAL A 145 -11.63 12.79 0.89
CA VAL A 145 -10.54 13.73 1.13
C VAL A 145 -9.65 13.24 2.26
N PHE A 146 -8.40 12.91 1.94
CA PHE A 146 -7.35 12.67 2.92
C PHE A 146 -6.53 13.94 3.15
N PRO A 147 -6.07 14.22 4.39
CA PRO A 147 -5.14 15.31 4.62
C PRO A 147 -3.84 15.07 3.84
N ALA A 148 -3.30 16.12 3.23
CA ALA A 148 -2.04 16.04 2.47
C ALA A 148 -0.82 15.76 3.37
N SER A 149 -0.85 16.21 4.63
CA SER A 149 0.20 15.99 5.61
C SER A 149 -0.39 15.89 7.03
N ARG A 150 0.41 15.36 7.96
CA ARG A 150 0.14 15.47 9.40
C ARG A 150 1.15 16.40 10.04
N LYS A 151 0.66 17.38 10.81
CA LYS A 151 1.50 18.23 11.64
C LYS A 151 1.87 17.49 12.93
N THR A 152 3.15 17.47 13.25
CA THR A 152 3.71 16.94 14.50
C THR A 152 4.39 18.07 15.28
N ALA A 153 4.82 17.80 16.52
CA ALA A 153 5.62 18.76 17.29
C ALA A 153 6.95 19.13 16.60
N ASN A 154 7.48 18.25 15.75
CA ASN A 154 8.80 18.39 15.12
C ASN A 154 8.72 18.88 13.66
N GLY A 155 7.52 19.00 13.09
CA GLY A 155 7.32 19.39 11.69
C GLY A 155 6.20 18.63 10.99
N GLU A 156 6.10 18.82 9.69
CA GLU A 156 5.11 18.14 8.85
C GLU A 156 5.62 16.78 8.36
N VAL A 157 4.68 15.84 8.19
CA VAL A 157 4.91 14.54 7.57
C VAL A 157 3.89 14.38 6.45
N THR A 158 4.34 14.42 5.20
CA THR A 158 3.48 14.22 4.02
C THR A 158 2.88 12.82 3.99
N ILE A 159 1.57 12.74 3.75
CA ILE A 159 0.83 11.50 3.52
C ILE A 159 0.98 11.09 2.06
N PHE A 160 1.05 9.79 1.80
CA PHE A 160 1.15 9.25 0.45
C PHE A 160 0.01 9.73 -0.46
N ASP A 161 0.36 10.42 -1.54
CA ASP A 161 -0.54 10.76 -2.62
C ASP A 161 -0.51 9.67 -3.70
N CYS A 162 -1.61 8.93 -3.85
CA CYS A 162 -1.73 7.84 -4.81
C CYS A 162 -1.98 8.31 -6.26
N GLY A 163 -2.14 9.63 -6.49
CA GLY A 163 -2.25 10.24 -7.82
C GLY A 163 -3.61 10.06 -8.52
N VAL A 164 -4.58 9.45 -7.85
CA VAL A 164 -5.96 9.25 -8.33
C VAL A 164 -6.96 9.57 -7.21
N PRO A 165 -8.19 10.00 -7.55
CA PRO A 165 -9.24 10.15 -6.55
C PRO A 165 -9.60 8.79 -5.94
N LEU A 166 -9.68 8.76 -4.61
CA LEU A 166 -10.10 7.58 -3.85
C LEU A 166 -11.57 7.70 -3.46
N TYR A 167 -12.32 6.60 -3.56
CA TYR A 167 -13.77 6.57 -3.30
C TYR A 167 -14.17 5.65 -2.15
N TRP A 168 -13.22 4.93 -1.56
CA TRP A 168 -13.46 4.00 -0.47
C TRP A 168 -13.01 4.64 0.85
N GLU A 169 -13.79 4.48 1.91
CA GLU A 169 -13.36 4.86 3.26
C GLU A 169 -13.82 3.85 4.30
N ILE A 170 -13.17 3.89 5.46
CA ILE A 170 -13.61 3.10 6.62
C ILE A 170 -14.88 3.75 7.15
N ASP A 171 -15.94 2.95 7.27
CA ASP A 171 -17.19 3.35 7.91
C ASP A 171 -16.94 3.51 9.40
N ALA A 172 -16.68 4.75 9.83
CA ALA A 172 -16.49 5.11 11.23
C ALA A 172 -17.81 5.14 12.03
N GLY A 173 -18.81 4.36 11.61
CA GLY A 173 -20.04 4.14 12.38
C GLY A 173 -19.72 3.81 13.85
N PRO A 174 -20.69 4.00 14.77
CA PRO A 174 -20.43 3.80 16.20
C PRO A 174 -19.83 2.41 16.41
N MET A 175 -18.63 2.34 17.04
CA MET A 175 -17.93 1.09 17.35
C MET A 175 -18.94 0.11 17.93
N ARG A 176 -19.25 -0.97 17.20
CA ARG A 176 -20.03 -2.07 17.75
C ARG A 176 -19.03 -2.97 18.46
N VAL A 177 -19.10 -2.94 19.78
CA VAL A 177 -18.50 -3.92 20.70
C VAL A 177 -19.14 -5.28 20.45
#